data_AF-A0A0T5VIZ9-F1
#
_entry.id   AF-A0A0T5VIZ9-F1
#
_cell.length_a   1.000
_cell.length_b   1.000
_cell.length_c   1.000
_cell.angle_alpha   90.00
_cell.angle_beta   90.00
_cell.angle_gamma   90.00
#
_symmetry.space_group_name_H-M   'P 1'
#
loop_
_entity.id
_entity.type
_entity.pdbx_description
1 polymer ?
#
loop_
_entity_poly.entity_id
_entity_poly.type
_entity_poly.pdbx_seq_one_letter_code
_entity_poly.pdbx_strand_id
1 'polypeptide(L)'
;MTRTYILFVAFFILLLLTIPFDIATSVVPGWHTTVFSPYFIWKFIVAIVLVLVIIGYWLLFSRVDRINWVLFTIHIGLTIPAIVYPMISSIVLDEKLINHKGLIKAIEFQMKLIPVIWIFFIIGQILFLIYAIRTIKAGRAPEIIP
;
A
#
# COMPACT_ATOMS: atom_id res chain seq x y z
N MET A 1 13.33 5.10 -21.52
CA MET A 1 13.27 3.86 -20.72
C MET A 1 13.40 4.08 -19.21
N THR A 2 14.30 4.94 -18.73
CA THR A 2 14.52 5.19 -17.28
C THR A 2 13.26 5.56 -16.48
N ARG A 3 12.38 6.40 -17.04
CA ARG A 3 11.14 6.84 -16.39
C ARG A 3 10.15 5.70 -16.08
N THR A 4 10.14 4.63 -16.87
CA THR A 4 9.23 3.49 -16.67
C THR A 4 9.65 2.64 -15.47
N TYR A 5 10.95 2.41 -15.32
CA TYR A 5 11.49 1.64 -14.21
C TYR A 5 11.22 2.32 -12.86
N ILE A 6 11.14 3.65 -12.81
CA ILE A 6 10.83 4.40 -11.59
C ILE A 6 9.46 3.99 -11.02
N LEU A 7 8.44 3.78 -11.87
CA LEU A 7 7.10 3.39 -11.42
C LEU A 7 7.13 2.00 -10.77
N PHE A 8 7.78 1.05 -11.44
CA PHE A 8 7.94 -0.31 -10.95
C PHE A 8 8.75 -0.37 -9.68
N VAL A 9 9.91 0.28 -9.66
CA VAL A 9 10.79 0.35 -8.50
C VAL A 9 10.06 0.99 -7.33
N ALA A 10 9.30 2.06 -7.54
CA ALA A 10 8.56 2.70 -6.46
C ALA A 10 7.53 1.76 -5.81
N PHE A 11 6.66 1.12 -6.60
CA PHE A 11 5.70 0.17 -6.03
C PHE A 11 6.33 -1.13 -5.52
N PHE A 12 7.43 -1.57 -6.13
CA PHE A 12 8.18 -2.72 -5.66
C PHE A 12 8.82 -2.45 -4.29
N ILE A 13 9.42 -1.27 -4.09
CA ILE A 13 9.91 -0.84 -2.78
C ILE A 13 8.75 -0.80 -1.77
N LEU A 14 7.61 -0.23 -2.16
CA LEU A 14 6.41 -0.19 -1.32
C LEU A 14 5.91 -1.60 -0.97
N LEU A 15 5.95 -2.54 -1.91
CA LEU A 15 5.59 -3.94 -1.68
C LEU A 15 6.57 -4.61 -0.71
N LEU A 16 7.88 -4.43 -0.89
CA LEU A 16 8.89 -4.97 0.03
C LEU A 16 8.69 -4.47 1.46
N LEU A 17 8.29 -3.20 1.63
CA LEU A 17 7.97 -2.63 2.94
C LEU A 17 6.73 -3.26 3.61
N THR A 18 5.86 -3.93 2.85
CA THR A 18 4.70 -4.64 3.44
C THR A 18 5.05 -6.02 3.99
N ILE A 19 6.20 -6.59 3.59
CA ILE A 19 6.61 -7.92 4.03
C ILE A 19 6.91 -7.88 5.55
N PRO A 20 6.22 -8.66 6.37
CA PRO A 20 6.50 -8.71 7.80
C PRO A 20 7.88 -9.33 8.04
N PHE A 21 8.74 -8.61 8.77
CA PHE A 21 10.04 -9.14 9.21
C PHE A 21 9.90 -10.22 10.29
N ASP A 22 8.81 -10.18 11.07
CA ASP A 22 8.51 -11.18 12.10
C ASP A 22 7.27 -11.99 11.71
N ILE A 23 7.52 -13.21 11.21
CA ILE A 23 6.49 -14.24 11.17
C ILE A 23 6.23 -14.63 12.63
N ALA A 24 5.01 -14.36 13.12
CA ALA A 24 4.61 -14.68 14.49
C ALA A 24 4.60 -16.20 14.70
N THR A 25 5.74 -16.78 15.07
CA THR A 25 5.82 -18.15 15.55
C THR A 25 5.40 -18.19 17.02
N SER A 26 4.51 -19.12 17.37
CA SER A 26 4.16 -19.40 18.76
C SER A 26 5.42 -19.61 19.58
N VAL A 27 5.57 -18.84 20.67
CA VAL A 27 6.68 -18.95 21.64
C VAL A 27 6.48 -20.16 22.56
N VAL A 28 5.32 -20.83 22.51
CA VAL A 28 4.99 -21.97 23.37
C VAL A 28 5.30 -23.30 22.65
N PRO A 29 6.29 -24.08 23.11
CA PRO A 29 6.61 -25.38 22.52
C PRO A 29 5.41 -26.33 22.60
N GLY A 30 5.05 -26.98 21.49
CA GLY A 30 3.93 -27.94 21.41
C GLY A 30 2.62 -27.36 20.86
N TRP A 31 2.52 -26.04 20.70
CA TRP A 31 1.37 -25.39 20.06
C TRP A 31 1.76 -24.88 18.67
N HIS A 32 1.56 -25.72 17.64
CA HIS A 32 1.83 -25.37 16.23
C HIS A 32 0.74 -24.46 15.63
N THR A 33 0.22 -23.48 16.38
CA THR A 33 -0.73 -22.51 15.79
C THR A 33 -0.05 -21.17 15.56
N THR A 34 0.20 -20.87 14.29
CA THR A 34 0.53 -19.53 13.82
C THR A 34 -0.73 -18.67 13.95
N VAL A 35 -0.82 -17.89 15.02
CA VAL A 35 -1.93 -16.93 15.19
C VAL A 35 -1.60 -15.70 14.35
N PHE A 36 -2.21 -15.61 13.17
CA PHE A 36 -2.12 -14.40 12.36
C PHE A 36 -2.91 -13.28 13.04
N SER A 37 -2.19 -12.29 13.58
CA SER A 37 -2.81 -11.04 14.04
C SER A 37 -3.67 -10.43 12.92
N PRO A 38 -4.82 -9.79 13.22
CA PRO A 38 -5.58 -9.02 12.24
C PRO A 38 -4.72 -8.05 11.42
N TYR A 39 -3.63 -7.54 12.02
CA TYR A 39 -2.65 -6.70 11.37
C TYR A 39 -1.84 -7.42 10.28
N PHE A 40 -1.54 -8.72 10.44
CA PHE A 40 -0.90 -9.54 9.41
C PHE A 40 -1.82 -9.70 8.19
N ILE A 41 -3.09 -10.08 8.43
CA ILE A 41 -4.08 -10.23 7.36
C ILE A 41 -4.20 -8.92 6.58
N TRP A 42 -4.22 -7.80 7.31
CA TRP A 42 -4.33 -6.49 6.71
C TRP A 42 -3.12 -6.11 5.84
N LYS A 43 -1.90 -6.35 6.32
CA LYS A 43 -0.68 -6.18 5.51
C LYS A 43 -0.71 -7.03 4.24
N PHE A 44 -1.20 -8.26 4.34
CA PHE A 44 -1.34 -9.15 3.18
C PHE A 44 -2.33 -8.63 2.14
N ILE A 45 -3.47 -8.08 2.57
CA ILE A 45 -4.44 -7.42 1.68
C ILE A 45 -3.78 -6.23 0.97
N VAL A 46 -3.08 -5.37 1.70
CA VAL A 46 -2.37 -4.22 1.11
C VAL A 46 -1.32 -4.69 0.10
N ALA A 47 -0.57 -5.76 0.40
CA ALA A 47 0.39 -6.35 -0.51
C ALA A 47 -0.26 -6.84 -1.82
N ILE A 48 -1.39 -7.55 -1.74
CA ILE A 48 -2.15 -7.98 -2.93
C ILE A 48 -2.57 -6.78 -3.76
N VAL A 49 -3.10 -5.73 -3.13
CA VAL A 49 -3.50 -4.51 -3.85
C VAL A 49 -2.30 -3.87 -4.54
N LEU A 50 -1.14 -3.78 -3.90
CA LEU A 50 0.07 -3.23 -4.52
C LEU A 50 0.53 -4.07 -5.71
N VAL A 51 0.46 -5.41 -5.64
CA VAL A 51 0.75 -6.28 -6.78
C VAL A 51 -0.19 -5.99 -7.94
N LEU A 52 -1.50 -5.83 -7.69
CA LEU A 52 -2.47 -5.45 -8.72
C LEU A 52 -2.17 -4.07 -9.32
N VAL A 53 -1.72 -3.11 -8.50
CA VAL A 53 -1.31 -1.79 -8.98
C VAL A 53 -0.07 -1.87 -9.87
N ILE A 54 0.93 -2.67 -9.49
CA ILE A 54 2.13 -2.94 -10.31
C ILE A 54 1.73 -3.50 -11.67
N ILE A 55 0.86 -4.53 -11.69
CA ILE A 55 0.36 -5.14 -12.92
C ILE A 55 -0.46 -4.12 -13.73
N GLY A 56 -1.30 -3.31 -13.09
CA GLY A 56 -2.10 -2.32 -13.80
C GLY A 56 -1.25 -1.21 -14.42
N TYR A 57 -0.23 -0.70 -13.73
CA TYR A 57 0.74 0.23 -14.34
C TYR A 57 1.56 -0.42 -15.45
N TRP A 58 1.90 -1.71 -15.33
CA TRP A 58 2.51 -2.47 -16.42
C TRP A 58 1.63 -2.47 -17.67
N LEU A 59 0.37 -2.85 -17.52
CA LEU A 59 -0.58 -2.92 -18.63
C LEU A 59 -0.84 -1.54 -19.24
N LEU A 60 -0.87 -0.48 -18.44
CA LEU A 60 -1.03 0.89 -18.93
C LEU A 60 0.17 1.34 -19.74
N PHE A 61 1.38 1.00 -19.29
CA PHE A 61 2.60 1.31 -20.02
C PHE A 61 2.65 0.61 -21.39
N SER A 62 2.20 -0.64 -21.48
CA SER A 62 2.15 -1.36 -22.76
C SER A 62 1.17 -0.76 -23.78
N ARG A 63 0.31 0.17 -23.38
CA ARG A 63 -0.75 0.74 -24.23
C ARG A 63 -0.63 2.23 -24.50
N VAL A 64 0.20 2.95 -23.74
CA VAL A 64 0.26 4.42 -23.82
C VAL A 64 1.70 4.92 -23.77
N ASP A 65 2.04 5.79 -24.71
CA ASP A 65 3.39 6.35 -24.85
C ASP A 65 3.82 7.24 -23.68
N ARG A 66 2.86 7.85 -22.97
CA ARG A 66 3.13 8.78 -21.87
C ARG A 66 2.16 8.57 -20.69
N ILE A 67 2.73 8.23 -19.54
CA ILE A 67 2.01 8.16 -18.27
C ILE A 67 1.88 9.56 -17.67
N ASN A 68 0.71 9.86 -17.09
CA ASN A 68 0.51 11.11 -16.35
C ASN A 68 1.22 11.05 -14.98
N TRP A 69 2.38 11.72 -14.90
CA TRP A 69 3.21 11.78 -13.71
C TRP A 69 2.56 12.45 -12.51
N VAL A 70 1.66 13.40 -12.73
CA VAL A 70 0.95 14.09 -11.64
C VAL A 70 0.04 13.11 -10.92
N LEU A 71 -0.77 12.35 -11.68
CA LEU A 71 -1.67 11.34 -11.11
C LEU A 71 -0.90 10.21 -10.42
N PHE A 72 0.21 9.77 -11.00
CA PHE A 72 1.08 8.78 -10.38
C PHE A 72 1.65 9.28 -9.04
N THR A 73 2.16 10.51 -9.00
CA THR A 73 2.75 11.08 -7.78
C THR A 73 1.71 11.25 -6.68
N ILE A 74 0.51 11.72 -7.03
CA ILE A 74 -0.63 11.80 -6.10
C ILE A 74 -0.98 10.42 -5.56
N HIS A 75 -1.08 9.41 -6.42
CA HIS A 75 -1.39 8.04 -5.99
C HIS A 75 -0.34 7.49 -5.03
N ILE A 76 0.95 7.69 -5.32
CA ILE A 76 2.03 7.30 -4.40
C ILE A 76 1.90 8.04 -3.07
N GLY A 77 1.71 9.36 -3.08
CA GLY A 77 1.56 10.16 -1.86
C GLY A 77 0.40 9.69 -0.98
N LEU A 78 -0.70 9.23 -1.60
CA LEU A 78 -1.85 8.67 -0.89
C LEU A 78 -1.63 7.24 -0.38
N THR A 79 -0.70 6.50 -0.98
CA THR A 79 -0.43 5.08 -0.67
C THR A 79 0.64 4.92 0.39
N ILE A 80 1.67 5.78 0.40
CA ILE A 80 2.79 5.74 1.35
C ILE A 80 2.34 5.69 2.82
N PRO A 81 1.39 6.54 3.29
CA PRO A 81 0.99 6.54 4.70
C PRO A 81 0.50 5.18 5.18
N ALA A 82 -0.25 4.44 4.36
CA ALA A 82 -0.78 3.12 4.73
C ALA A 82 0.29 2.04 4.86
N ILE A 83 1.45 2.24 4.22
CA ILE A 83 2.56 1.28 4.23
C ILE A 83 3.55 1.61 5.35
N VAL A 84 3.82 2.90 5.55
CA VAL A 84 4.81 3.37 6.55
C VAL A 84 4.23 3.41 7.96
N TYR A 85 2.97 3.81 8.12
CA TYR A 85 2.36 3.93 9.45
C TYR A 85 2.43 2.65 10.28
N PRO A 86 2.12 1.46 9.74
CA PRO A 86 2.28 0.20 10.46
C PRO A 86 3.67 0.02 11.09
N MET A 87 4.73 0.50 10.44
CA MET A 87 6.12 0.40 10.91
C MET A 87 6.45 1.40 12.03
N ILE A 88 5.88 2.60 11.97
CA ILE A 88 6.03 3.61 13.03
C ILE A 88 5.21 3.22 14.26
N SER A 89 3.98 2.72 14.04
CA SER A 89 3.06 2.29 15.09
C SER A 89 3.67 1.26 16.03
N SER A 90 4.42 0.27 15.50
CA SER A 90 5.10 -0.74 16.31
C SER A 90 6.20 -0.17 17.20
N ILE A 91 6.90 0.87 16.74
CA ILE A 91 7.94 1.55 17.53
C ILE A 91 7.30 2.40 18.64
N VAL A 92 6.19 3.08 18.32
CA VAL A 92 5.48 3.98 19.25
C VAL A 92 4.74 3.23 20.36
N LEU A 93 4.42 1.95 20.18
CA LEU A 93 3.71 1.12 21.16
C LEU A 93 4.62 0.20 21.98
N ASP A 94 5.94 0.39 21.93
CA ASP A 94 6.84 -0.43 22.74
C ASP A 94 6.66 -0.12 24.24
N GLU A 95 5.97 -1.03 24.93
CA GLU A 95 5.68 -0.95 26.37
C GLU A 95 6.95 -0.80 27.22
N LYS A 96 8.11 -1.28 26.75
CA LYS A 96 9.36 -1.15 27.50
C LYS A 96 9.83 0.31 27.62
N LEU A 97 9.37 1.18 26.73
CA LEU A 97 9.79 2.57 26.64
C LEU A 97 8.77 3.54 27.27
N ILE A 98 7.54 3.11 27.58
CA ILE A 98 6.42 4.01 27.88
C ILE A 98 5.66 3.58 29.14
N ASN A 99 5.42 4.53 30.07
CA ASN A 99 4.57 4.30 31.24
C ASN A 99 3.08 4.14 30.85
N HIS A 100 2.26 3.48 31.68
CA HIS A 100 0.87 3.10 31.39
C HIS A 100 0.00 4.24 30.83
N LYS A 101 0.12 5.45 31.41
CA LYS A 101 -0.64 6.64 30.95
C LYS A 101 -0.23 7.12 29.56
N GLY A 102 1.05 6.96 29.21
CA GLY A 102 1.57 7.27 27.88
C GLY A 102 1.11 6.26 26.83
N LEU A 103 1.08 4.97 27.19
CA LEU A 103 0.61 3.90 26.32
C LEU A 103 -0.85 4.11 25.93
N ILE A 104 -1.72 4.40 26.90
CA ILE A 104 -3.15 4.66 26.63
C ILE A 104 -3.35 5.82 25.66
N LYS A 105 -2.61 6.93 25.84
CA LYS A 105 -2.66 8.07 24.91
C LYS A 105 -2.17 7.72 23.51
N ALA A 106 -1.10 6.93 23.41
CA ALA A 106 -0.57 6.48 22.12
C ALA A 106 -1.60 5.60 21.39
N ILE A 107 -2.23 4.66 22.09
CA ILE A 107 -3.30 3.82 21.52
C ILE A 107 -4.48 4.69 21.05
N GLU A 108 -4.94 5.63 21.87
CA GLU A 108 -6.05 6.53 21.51
C GLU A 108 -5.73 7.36 20.25
N PHE A 109 -4.51 7.88 20.16
CA PHE A 109 -4.04 8.60 18.98
C PHE A 109 -4.04 7.70 17.73
N GLN A 110 -3.54 6.47 17.85
CA GLN A 110 -3.51 5.51 16.77
C GLN A 110 -4.92 5.12 16.30
N MET A 111 -5.86 4.91 17.22
CA MET A 111 -7.26 4.63 16.89
C MET A 111 -7.90 5.74 16.06
N LYS A 112 -7.52 7.00 16.30
CA LYS A 112 -8.00 8.16 15.52
C LYS A 112 -7.28 8.30 14.17
N LEU A 113 -6.00 7.94 14.10
CA LEU A 113 -5.18 8.14 12.91
C LEU A 113 -5.37 7.03 11.85
N ILE A 114 -5.53 5.78 12.30
CA ILE A 114 -5.77 4.61 11.43
C ILE A 114 -6.86 4.85 10.37
N PRO A 115 -8.10 5.27 10.72
CA PRO A 115 -9.15 5.45 9.71
C PRO A 115 -8.81 6.55 8.69
N VAL A 116 -8.13 7.62 9.10
CA VAL A 116 -7.70 8.70 8.19
C VAL A 116 -6.73 8.18 7.14
N ILE A 117 -5.76 7.37 7.57
CA ILE A 117 -4.80 6.72 6.67
C ILE A 117 -5.50 5.79 5.69
N TRP A 118 -6.50 5.02 6.15
CA TRP A 118 -7.28 4.14 5.27
C TRP A 118 -8.07 4.90 4.22
N ILE A 119 -8.67 6.04 4.60
CA ILE A 119 -9.38 6.90 3.66
C ILE A 119 -8.43 7.36 2.54
N PHE A 120 -7.23 7.81 2.87
CA PHE A 120 -6.24 8.20 1.86
C PHE A 120 -5.85 7.04 0.94
N PHE A 121 -5.58 5.87 1.50
CA PHE A 121 -5.24 4.69 0.71
C PHE A 121 -6.37 4.32 -0.26
N ILE A 122 -7.62 4.26 0.22
CA ILE A 122 -8.79 3.94 -0.61
C ILE A 122 -8.98 4.98 -1.72
N ILE A 123 -8.88 6.27 -1.40
CA ILE A 123 -8.94 7.34 -2.41
C ILE A 123 -7.84 7.14 -3.46
N GLY A 124 -6.61 6.81 -3.04
CA GLY A 124 -5.51 6.48 -3.92
C GLY A 124 -5.88 5.36 -4.90
N GLN A 125 -6.38 4.23 -4.39
CA GLN A 125 -6.76 3.08 -5.22
C GLN A 125 -7.91 3.39 -6.19
N ILE A 126 -8.92 4.14 -5.74
CA ILE A 126 -10.03 4.59 -6.60
C ILE A 126 -9.51 5.48 -7.73
N LEU A 127 -8.65 6.45 -7.42
CA LEU A 127 -8.05 7.34 -8.42
C LEU A 127 -7.25 6.56 -9.47
N PHE A 128 -6.47 5.57 -9.03
CA PHE A 128 -5.74 4.70 -9.95
C PHE A 128 -6.68 3.88 -10.83
N LEU A 129 -7.73 3.30 -10.27
CA LEU A 129 -8.69 2.52 -11.04
C LEU A 129 -9.39 3.38 -12.12
N ILE A 130 -9.82 4.59 -11.75
CA ILE A 130 -10.42 5.55 -12.68
C ILE A 130 -9.42 5.89 -13.80
N TYR A 131 -8.17 6.19 -13.44
CA TYR A 131 -7.11 6.49 -14.41
C TYR A 131 -6.87 5.31 -15.35
N ALA A 132 -6.77 4.09 -14.81
CA ALA A 132 -6.52 2.88 -15.58
C ALA A 132 -7.66 2.60 -16.58
N ILE A 133 -8.92 2.67 -16.14
CA ILE A 133 -10.09 2.44 -16.99
C ILE A 133 -10.17 3.48 -18.11
N ARG A 134 -10.00 4.77 -17.79
CA ARG A 134 -10.06 5.85 -18.79
C ARG A 134 -9.00 5.64 -19.87
N THR A 135 -7.79 5.30 -19.45
CA THR A 135 -6.66 5.08 -20.35
C THR A 135 -6.87 3.85 -21.24
N ILE A 136 -7.38 2.75 -20.68
CA ILE A 136 -7.70 1.53 -21.45
C ILE A 136 -8.83 1.78 -22.46
N LYS A 137 -9.85 2.57 -22.11
CA LYS A 137 -10.94 2.92 -23.04
C LYS A 137 -10.45 3.81 -24.18
N ALA A 138 -9.62 4.80 -23.89
CA ALA A 138 -9.05 5.69 -24.90
C ALA A 138 -8.20 4.92 -25.94
N GLY A 139 -7.38 3.95 -25.50
CA GLY A 139 -6.58 3.12 -26.40
C GLY A 139 -7.36 2.06 -27.20
N ARG A 140 -8.69 1.97 -27.05
CA ARG A 140 -9.56 1.05 -27.82
C ARG A 140 -10.44 1.76 -28.85
N ALA A 141 -10.38 3.09 -28.97
CA ALA A 141 -11.10 3.79 -30.03
C ALA A 141 -10.52 3.34 -31.39
N PRO A 142 -11.35 2.84 -32.34
CA PRO A 142 -10.86 2.46 -33.65
C PRO A 142 -10.27 3.69 -34.34
N GLU A 143 -9.06 3.55 -34.91
CA GLU A 143 -8.57 4.49 -35.91
C GLU A 143 -9.61 4.50 -37.04
N ILE A 144 -10.39 5.57 -37.11
CA ILE A 144 -11.21 5.85 -38.28
C ILE A 144 -10.19 6.27 -39.34
N ILE A 145 -9.74 5.30 -40.12
CA ILE A 145 -8.89 5.52 -41.29
C ILE A 145 -9.76 6.30 -42.30
N PRO A 146 -9.33 7.50 -42.74
CA PRO A 146 -10.05 8.28 -43.73
C PRO A 146 -10.02 7.66 -45.13
#